data_AF-A0A351IVN9-F1
#
_entry.id   AF-A0A351IVN9-F1
#
_cell.length_a   1.000
_cell.length_b   1.000
_cell.length_c   1.000
_cell.angle_alpha   90.00
_cell.angle_beta   90.00
_cell.angle_gamma   90.00
#
_symmetry.space_group_name_H-M   'P 1'
#
loop_
_entity.id
_entity.type
_entity.pdbx_description
1 polymer ?
#
loop_
_entity_poly.entity_id
_entity_poly.type
_entity_poly.pdbx_seq_one_letter_code
_entity_poly.pdbx_strand_id
1 'polypeptide(L)' 'DTVLVEGMVLTLEPSLTWAPGCMMVHEENLVVRADGPELLSRRAPAEMPVIG' A
#
# COMPACT_ATOMS: atom_id res chain seq x y z
N ASP A 1 -17.98 -13.18 -2.56
CA ASP A 1 -17.46 -12.24 -1.54
C ASP A 1 -16.40 -12.93 -0.71
N THR A 2 -15.27 -12.27 -0.48
CA THR A 2 -14.20 -12.75 0.38
C THR A 2 -14.13 -11.87 1.62
N VAL A 3 -14.46 -12.44 2.78
CA VAL A 3 -14.42 -11.71 4.05
C VAL A 3 -12.96 -11.63 4.52
N LEU A 4 -12.52 -10.44 4.95
CA LEU A 4 -11.22 -10.27 5.58
C LEU A 4 -11.24 -10.89 6.98
N VAL A 5 -10.26 -11.71 7.30
CA VAL A 5 -10.12 -12.38 8.60
C VAL A 5 -8.74 -12.12 9.20
N GLU A 6 -8.64 -12.22 10.52
CA GLU A 6 -7.40 -12.04 11.26
C GLU A 6 -6.27 -12.94 10.72
N GLY A 7 -5.07 -12.38 10.63
CA GLY A 7 -3.87 -13.06 10.13
C GLY A 7 -3.66 -12.98 8.62
N MET A 8 -4.63 -12.49 7.84
CA MET A 8 -4.42 -12.20 6.42
C MET A 8 -3.38 -11.09 6.26
N VAL A 9 -2.42 -11.30 5.34
CA VAL A 9 -1.46 -10.28 4.90
C VAL A 9 -1.85 -9.80 3.51
N LEU A 10 -1.93 -8.48 3.33
CA LEU A 10 -2.47 -7.84 2.14
C LEU A 10 -1.60 -6.64 1.74
N THR A 11 -1.60 -6.35 0.44
CA THR A 11 -1.10 -5.10 -0.13
C THR A 11 -2.25 -4.11 -0.34
N LEU A 12 -2.01 -2.85 0.00
CA LEU A 12 -2.78 -1.72 -0.47
C LEU A 12 -1.92 -0.99 -1.49
N GLU A 13 -2.25 -1.14 -2.78
CA GLU A 13 -1.38 -0.72 -3.90
C GLU A 13 -2.08 0.13 -4.97
N PRO A 14 -2.74 1.26 -4.62
CA PRO A 14 -3.25 2.18 -5.62
C PRO A 14 -2.14 2.64 -6.58
N SER A 15 -2.49 2.71 -7.87
CA SER A 15 -1.58 3.11 -8.93
C SER A 15 -2.17 4.23 -9.80
N LEU A 16 -1.28 5.00 -10.42
CA LEU A 16 -1.59 6.07 -11.36
C LEU A 16 -0.63 6.00 -12.55
N THR A 17 -1.17 5.88 -13.76
CA THR A 17 -0.42 6.14 -15.00
C THR A 17 -0.56 7.62 -15.34
N TRP A 18 0.52 8.39 -15.26
CA TRP A 18 0.47 9.85 -15.46
C TRP A 18 1.04 10.31 -16.80
N ALA A 19 1.82 9.46 -17.49
CA ALA A 19 2.33 9.69 -18.84
C ALA A 19 2.56 8.34 -19.56
N PRO A 20 2.70 8.33 -20.91
CA PRO A 20 3.01 7.09 -21.64
C PRO A 20 4.28 6.42 -21.12
N GLY A 21 4.14 5.19 -20.62
CA GLY A 21 5.26 4.44 -20.04
C GLY A 21 5.66 4.85 -18.62
N CYS A 22 4.93 5.75 -17.97
CA CYS A 22 5.20 6.18 -16.59
C CYS A 22 4.03 5.85 -15.65
N MET A 23 4.30 5.01 -14.66
CA MET A 23 3.35 4.62 -13.60
C MET A 23 3.94 4.93 -12.23
N MET A 24 3.08 5.40 -11.33
CA MET A 24 3.37 5.54 -9.90
C MET A 24 2.48 4.57 -9.13
N VAL A 25 3.03 3.96 -8.07
CA VAL A 25 2.30 3.07 -7.17
C VAL A 25 2.59 3.52 -5.75
N HIS A 26 1.56 3.60 -4.92
CA HIS A 26 1.72 3.69 -3.47
C HIS A 26 1.37 2.34 -2.88
N GLU A 27 2.37 1.58 -2.43
CA GLU A 27 2.18 0.26 -1.84
C GLU A 27 2.42 0.33 -0.33
N GLU A 28 1.49 -0.23 0.44
CA GLU A 28 1.68 -0.55 1.85
C GLU A 28 1.33 -2.01 2.11
N ASN A 29 2.13 -2.70 2.92
CA ASN A 29 1.87 -4.05 3.38
C ASN A 29 1.23 -3.99 4.76
N LEU A 30 0.16 -4.75 4.98
CA LEU A 30 -0.53 -4.81 6.27
C LEU A 30 -0.94 -6.23 6.63
N VAL A 31 -1.11 -6.47 7.92
CA VAL A 31 -1.78 -7.65 8.46
C VAL A 31 -3.10 -7.25 9.10
N VAL A 32 -4.13 -8.05 8.89
CA VAL A 32 -5.43 -7.88 9.55
C VAL A 32 -5.32 -8.40 10.99
N ARG A 33 -5.53 -7.55 11.98
CA ARG A 33 -5.67 -7.90 13.41
C ARG A 33 -7.13 -7.86 13.84
N ALA A 34 -7.42 -8.39 15.02
CA ALA A 34 -8.77 -8.37 15.60
C ALA A 34 -9.35 -6.95 15.77
N ASP A 35 -8.51 -5.93 15.98
CA ASP A 35 -8.89 -4.53 16.22
C ASP A 35 -8.65 -3.59 15.02
N GLY A 36 -8.08 -4.10 13.92
CA GLY A 36 -7.84 -3.32 12.70
C GLY A 36 -6.60 -3.77 11.91
N PRO A 37 -6.26 -3.07 10.81
CA PRO A 37 -5.03 -3.34 10.08
C PRO A 37 -3.79 -2.80 10.82
N GLU A 38 -2.74 -3.60 10.87
CA GLU A 38 -1.41 -3.19 11.32
C GLU A 38 -0.47 -3.11 10.12
N LEU A 39 0.19 -1.97 9.93
CA LEU A 39 1.18 -1.81 8.86
C LEU A 39 2.44 -2.62 9.15
N LEU A 40 2.87 -3.40 8.18
CA LEU A 40 4.16 -4.11 8.17
C LEU A 40 5.24 -3.32 7.41
N SER A 41 4.84 -2.39 6.55
CA SER A 41 5.72 -1.43 5.88
C SER A 41 5.76 -0.10 6.62
N ARG A 42 6.86 0.64 6.43
CA ARG A 42 6.91 2.06 6.79
C ARG A 42 6.16 2.84 5.71
N ARG A 43 5.28 3.76 6.14
CA ARG A 43 4.56 4.62 5.20
C ARG A 43 5.50 5.37 4.28
N ALA A 44 5.16 5.39 2.99
CA ALA A 44 5.76 6.30 2.03
C ALA A 44 5.59 7.76 2.51
N PRO A 45 6.57 8.66 2.22
CA PRO A 45 6.42 10.08 2.51
C PRO A 45 5.23 10.66 1.75
N ALA A 46 4.60 11.69 2.32
CA ALA A 46 3.46 12.36 1.70
C ALA A 46 3.81 13.09 0.39
N GLU A 47 5.08 13.48 0.24
CA GLU A 47 5.62 14.15 -0.94
C GLU A 47 6.55 13.21 -1.70
N MET A 48 6.48 13.28 -3.04
CA MET A 48 7.31 12.46 -3.90
C MET A 48 8.79 12.86 -3.76
N PRO A 49 9.68 11.92 -3.38
CA PRO A 49 11.09 12.23 -3.24
C PRO A 49 11.72 12.50 -4.61
N VAL A 50 12.56 13.54 -4.70
CA VAL A 50 13.41 13.82 -5.86
C VAL A 50 14.79 13.21 -5.60
N ILE A 51 15.20 12.27 -6.46
CA ILE A 51 16.53 11.65 -6.40
C ILE A 51 17.46 12.41 -7.36
N GLY A 52 18.62 12.83 -6.86
CA GLY A 52 19.65 13.57 -7.62
C GLY A 52 20.71 12.68 -8.26
#